data_AF-R6ZZ69-F1
#
_entry.id   AF-R6ZZ69-F1
#
_cell.length_a   1.000
_cell.length_b   1.000
_cell.length_c   1.000
_cell.angle_alpha   90.00
_cell.angle_beta   90.00
_cell.angle_gamma   90.00
#
_symmetry.space_group_name_H-M   'P 1'
#
loop_
_entity.id
_entity.type
_entity.pdbx_description
1 polymer ?
#
loop_
_entity_poly.entity_id
_entity_poly.type
_entity_poly.pdbx_seq_one_letter_code
_entity_poly.pdbx_strand_id
1 'polypeptide(L)'
;MDKLILHTKRAEDGKDNKGFTLVEMIVVMVILTVLAAILIPGLLGWIDEAKGKQFVLSARSVYMSAQAIESEKYAAWDGTASGANHNLSEADKERILRMADAEDAVITDVVFESDTLGGSGSASNHGYFTITGITVQYEGATVTLADGIWTVVQ
;
A
#
# COMPACT_ATOMS: atom_id res chain seq x y z
N MET A 1 -66.35 57.16 -21.44
CA MET A 1 -65.37 56.08 -21.57
C MET A 1 -64.11 56.53 -20.86
N ASP A 2 -63.88 56.12 -19.61
CA ASP A 2 -62.57 55.69 -19.15
C ASP A 2 -62.62 55.20 -17.70
N LYS A 3 -61.62 54.39 -17.35
CA LYS A 3 -61.33 53.71 -16.07
C LYS A 3 -61.96 52.34 -15.85
N LEU A 4 -61.52 51.43 -16.71
CA LEU A 4 -61.22 50.05 -16.33
C LEU A 4 -59.76 50.00 -15.83
N ILE A 5 -59.49 50.02 -14.52
CA ILE A 5 -58.21 49.51 -13.98
C ILE A 5 -58.48 48.80 -12.65
N LEU A 6 -58.71 47.49 -12.75
CA LEU A 6 -58.76 46.56 -11.62
C LEU A 6 -57.31 46.33 -11.17
N HIS A 7 -56.88 46.97 -10.07
CA HIS A 7 -55.65 46.58 -9.40
C HIS A 7 -55.90 45.28 -8.63
N THR A 8 -55.53 44.15 -9.22
CA THR A 8 -55.44 42.89 -8.48
C THR A 8 -54.26 43.00 -7.51
N LYS A 9 -54.57 43.18 -6.22
CA LYS A 9 -53.60 42.95 -5.14
C LYS A 9 -53.09 41.51 -5.28
N ARG A 10 -51.83 41.34 -5.67
CA ARG A 10 -51.13 40.05 -5.50
C ARG A 10 -50.92 39.87 -4.00
N ALA A 11 -51.44 38.77 -3.45
CA ALA A 11 -51.09 38.31 -2.12
C ALA A 11 -49.58 38.04 -2.10
N GLU A 12 -48.84 38.77 -1.28
CA GLU A 12 -47.47 38.38 -0.92
C GLU A 12 -47.59 37.10 -0.10
N ASP A 13 -47.15 35.97 -0.67
CA ASP A 13 -46.82 34.78 0.10
C ASP A 13 -45.72 35.18 1.08
N GLY A 14 -46.10 35.33 2.35
CA GLY A 14 -45.19 35.49 3.46
C GLY A 14 -44.26 34.29 3.48
N LYS A 15 -43.05 34.46 2.94
CA LYS A 15 -41.97 33.50 3.09
C LYS A 15 -41.64 33.44 4.58
N ASP A 16 -42.10 32.37 5.23
CA ASP A 16 -41.72 31.97 6.57
C ASP A 16 -40.20 31.79 6.62
N ASN A 17 -39.48 32.89 6.84
CA ASN A 17 -38.06 32.88 7.15
C ASN A 17 -37.89 32.41 8.61
N LYS A 18 -38.26 31.16 8.88
CA LYS A 18 -37.89 30.46 10.10
C LYS A 18 -36.41 30.10 9.98
N GLY A 19 -35.56 31.10 10.22
CA GLY A 19 -34.12 30.90 10.34
C GLY A 19 -33.82 30.04 11.56
N PHE A 20 -32.95 29.06 11.39
CA PHE A 20 -32.38 28.26 12.47
C PHE A 20 -31.74 29.21 13.50
N THR A 21 -32.03 29.03 14.78
CA THR A 21 -31.47 29.93 15.80
C THR A 21 -29.97 29.66 15.95
N LEU A 22 -29.16 30.70 16.23
CA LEU A 22 -27.72 30.54 16.46
C LEU A 22 -27.43 29.54 17.59
N VAL A 23 -28.31 29.49 18.58
CA VAL A 23 -28.24 28.56 19.71
C VAL A 23 -28.28 27.11 19.22
N GLU A 24 -29.14 26.82 18.26
CA GLU A 24 -29.37 25.48 17.74
C GLU A 24 -28.15 24.98 16.95
N MET A 25 -27.42 25.86 16.26
CA MET A 25 -26.14 25.51 15.62
C MET A 25 -24.99 25.33 16.62
N ILE A 26 -24.94 26.13 17.69
CA ILE A 26 -23.88 26.02 18.70
C ILE A 26 -24.00 24.70 19.46
N VAL A 27 -25.22 24.30 19.85
CA VAL A 27 -25.47 23.03 20.55
C VAL A 27 -25.00 21.84 19.69
N VAL A 28 -25.31 21.85 18.40
CA VAL A 28 -24.87 20.79 17.47
C VAL A 28 -23.36 20.76 17.34
N MET A 29 -22.70 21.91 17.17
CA MET A 29 -21.24 21.98 17.06
C MET A 29 -20.54 21.47 18.33
N VAL A 30 -21.08 21.79 19.52
CA VAL A 30 -20.54 21.31 20.80
C VAL A 30 -20.64 19.78 20.91
N ILE A 31 -21.78 19.19 20.52
CA ILE A 31 -21.92 17.73 20.58
C ILE A 31 -21.02 17.04 19.54
N LEU A 32 -20.98 17.54 18.30
CA LEU A 32 -20.14 16.99 17.23
C LEU A 32 -18.65 17.06 17.58
N THR A 33 -18.21 18.14 18.22
CA THR A 33 -16.80 18.29 18.61
C THR A 33 -16.40 17.29 19.70
N VAL A 34 -17.25 17.05 20.71
CA VAL A 34 -16.98 16.03 21.74
C VAL A 34 -16.95 14.63 21.16
N LEU A 35 -17.89 14.28 20.28
CA LEU A 35 -17.93 12.97 19.62
C LEU A 35 -16.73 12.76 18.68
N ALA A 36 -16.36 13.80 17.92
CA ALA A 36 -15.19 13.74 17.05
C ALA A 36 -13.90 13.53 17.84
N ALA A 37 -13.75 14.18 19.01
CA ALA A 37 -12.56 14.08 19.84
C ALA A 37 -12.27 12.63 20.31
N ILE A 38 -13.31 11.84 20.60
CA ILE A 38 -13.14 10.43 21.00
C ILE A 38 -13.04 9.48 19.81
N LEU A 39 -13.69 9.80 18.68
CA LEU A 39 -13.79 8.90 17.54
C LEU A 39 -12.56 8.97 16.62
N ILE A 40 -12.05 10.17 16.34
CA ILE A 40 -10.91 10.40 15.44
C ILE A 40 -9.66 9.58 15.82
N PRO A 41 -9.19 9.53 17.08
CA PRO A 41 -7.97 8.79 17.41
C PRO A 41 -8.07 7.30 17.12
N GLY A 42 -9.24 6.68 17.34
CA GLY A 42 -9.46 5.26 17.02
C GLY A 42 -9.44 4.98 15.52
N LEU A 43 -10.01 5.87 14.71
CA LEU A 43 -10.00 5.74 13.26
C LEU A 43 -8.60 5.90 12.67
N LEU A 44 -7.78 6.82 13.21
CA LEU A 44 -6.40 7.02 12.74
C LEU A 44 -5.54 5.76 12.91
N GLY A 45 -5.64 5.08 14.06
CA GLY A 45 -4.89 3.85 14.29
C GLY A 45 -5.25 2.72 13.31
N TRP A 46 -6.54 2.58 12.95
CA TRP A 46 -6.98 1.58 11.97
C TRP A 46 -6.52 1.91 10.55
N ILE A 47 -6.45 3.20 10.20
CA ILE A 47 -5.93 3.64 8.91
C ILE A 47 -4.45 3.27 8.79
N ASP A 48 -3.65 3.48 9.84
CA ASP A 48 -2.23 3.15 9.82
C ASP A 48 -2.00 1.64 9.74
N GLU A 49 -2.77 0.83 10.48
CA GLU A 49 -2.73 -0.63 10.35
C GLU A 49 -3.13 -1.11 8.95
N ALA A 50 -4.16 -0.50 8.36
CA ALA A 50 -4.60 -0.83 7.00
C ALA A 50 -3.53 -0.49 5.96
N LYS A 51 -2.86 0.66 6.09
CA LYS A 51 -1.72 1.04 5.24
C LYS A 51 -0.56 0.06 5.39
N GLY A 52 -0.19 -0.31 6.63
CA GLY A 52 0.83 -1.32 6.88
C GLY A 52 0.51 -2.65 6.19
N LYS A 53 -0.74 -3.11 6.26
CA LYS A 53 -1.19 -4.34 5.56
C LYS A 53 -1.12 -4.22 4.04
N GLN A 54 -1.43 -3.05 3.47
CA GLN A 54 -1.29 -2.82 2.03
C GLN A 54 0.16 -2.95 1.58
N PHE A 55 1.10 -2.36 2.32
CA PHE A 55 2.54 -2.51 2.02
C PHE A 55 2.99 -3.96 2.10
N VAL A 56 2.54 -4.74 3.10
CA VAL A 56 2.85 -6.18 3.18
C VAL A 56 2.31 -6.96 1.98
N LEU A 57 1.09 -6.66 1.52
CA LEU A 57 0.50 -7.32 0.36
C LEU A 57 1.28 -7.03 -0.92
N SER A 58 1.67 -5.78 -1.13
CA SER A 58 2.54 -5.38 -2.25
C SER A 58 3.91 -6.06 -2.14
N ALA A 59 4.55 -6.03 -0.97
CA ALA A 59 5.86 -6.68 -0.80
C ALA A 59 5.79 -8.20 -1.02
N ARG A 60 4.64 -8.82 -0.73
CA ARG A 60 4.39 -10.22 -1.05
C ARG A 60 4.27 -10.48 -2.55
N SER A 61 3.66 -9.58 -3.32
CA SER A 61 3.66 -9.70 -4.79
C SER A 61 5.09 -9.57 -5.34
N VAL A 62 5.88 -8.63 -4.82
CA VAL A 62 7.31 -8.47 -5.14
C VAL A 62 8.08 -9.75 -4.85
N TYR A 63 7.91 -10.34 -3.67
CA TYR A 63 8.54 -11.60 -3.29
C TYR A 63 8.16 -12.75 -4.22
N MET A 64 6.88 -12.90 -4.57
CA MET A 64 6.43 -13.95 -5.51
C MET A 64 7.01 -13.76 -6.91
N SER A 65 7.06 -12.52 -7.39
CA SER A 65 7.68 -12.18 -8.68
C SER A 65 9.18 -12.47 -8.67
N ALA A 66 9.88 -12.13 -7.58
CA ALA A 66 11.29 -12.43 -7.42
C ALA A 66 11.56 -13.95 -7.45
N GLN A 67 10.76 -14.73 -6.74
CA GLN A 67 10.84 -16.19 -6.77
C GLN A 67 10.60 -16.76 -8.17
N ALA A 68 9.68 -16.19 -8.94
CA ALA A 68 9.43 -16.62 -10.32
C ALA A 68 10.65 -16.36 -11.21
N ILE A 69 11.28 -15.20 -11.10
CA ILE A 69 12.50 -14.85 -11.85
C ILE A 69 13.66 -15.78 -11.49
N GLU A 70 13.86 -16.06 -10.21
CA GLU A 70 14.93 -16.96 -9.78
C GLU A 70 14.68 -18.40 -10.23
N SER A 71 13.41 -18.85 -10.25
CA SER A 71 13.03 -20.15 -10.82
C SER A 71 13.33 -20.25 -12.31
N GLU A 72 13.10 -19.18 -13.08
CA GLU A 72 13.48 -19.13 -14.50
C GLU A 72 15.01 -19.23 -14.68
N LYS A 73 15.79 -18.51 -13.86
CA LYS A 73 17.27 -18.58 -13.90
C LYS A 73 17.77 -19.96 -13.51
N TYR A 74 17.16 -20.59 -12.52
CA TYR A 74 17.47 -21.96 -12.13
C TYR A 74 17.25 -22.94 -13.29
N ALA A 75 16.13 -22.82 -14.01
CA ALA A 75 15.84 -23.66 -15.17
C ALA A 75 16.82 -23.47 -16.33
N ALA A 76 17.38 -22.26 -16.48
CA ALA A 76 18.36 -21.93 -17.51
C ALA A 76 19.81 -22.27 -17.11
N TRP A 77 20.05 -22.70 -15.86
CA TRP A 77 21.38 -22.96 -15.32
C TRP A 77 22.02 -24.22 -15.93
N ASP A 78 23.28 -24.10 -16.36
CA ASP A 78 24.03 -25.19 -17.01
C ASP A 78 24.90 -26.01 -16.05
N GLY A 79 24.98 -25.63 -14.78
CA GLY A 79 25.71 -26.38 -13.77
C GLY A 79 27.18 -25.95 -13.55
N THR A 80 27.63 -24.83 -14.10
CA THR A 80 29.09 -24.62 -14.26
C THR A 80 29.75 -23.58 -13.35
N ALA A 81 29.02 -22.78 -12.56
CA ALA A 81 29.71 -21.79 -11.71
C ALA A 81 30.20 -22.37 -10.38
N SER A 82 31.41 -21.99 -10.00
CA SER A 82 31.96 -22.13 -8.66
C SER A 82 32.19 -20.73 -8.08
N GLY A 83 31.76 -20.49 -6.84
CA GLY A 83 31.98 -19.21 -6.14
C GLY A 83 31.17 -18.02 -6.66
N ALA A 84 29.91 -18.22 -7.04
CA ALA A 84 29.06 -17.13 -7.48
C ALA A 84 28.52 -16.32 -6.27
N ASN A 85 28.68 -15.00 -6.29
CA ASN A 85 27.91 -14.10 -5.44
C ASN A 85 26.52 -13.98 -6.07
N HIS A 86 25.50 -14.43 -5.36
CA HIS A 86 24.13 -14.29 -5.82
C HIS A 86 23.72 -12.84 -5.53
N ASN A 87 23.18 -12.16 -6.52
CA ASN A 87 22.51 -10.87 -6.36
C ASN A 87 21.55 -10.71 -7.53
N LEU A 88 20.36 -10.18 -7.26
CA LEU A 88 19.48 -9.70 -8.32
C LEU A 88 20.20 -8.56 -9.06
N SER A 89 20.35 -8.70 -10.38
CA SER A 89 20.81 -7.58 -11.19
C SER A 89 19.77 -6.45 -11.15
N GLU A 90 20.19 -5.22 -11.43
CA GLU A 90 19.25 -4.09 -11.48
C GLU A 90 18.13 -4.33 -12.52
N ALA A 91 18.45 -5.02 -13.63
CA ALA A 91 17.46 -5.41 -14.63
C ALA A 91 16.45 -6.44 -14.09
N ASP A 92 16.89 -7.37 -13.23
CA ASP A 92 15.99 -8.32 -12.57
C ASP A 92 15.07 -7.59 -11.60
N LYS A 93 15.61 -6.69 -10.78
CA LYS A 93 14.81 -5.90 -9.83
C LYS A 93 13.74 -5.08 -10.55
N GLU A 94 14.10 -4.39 -11.63
CA GLU A 94 13.12 -3.63 -12.44
C GLU A 94 12.03 -4.55 -13.02
N ARG A 95 12.41 -5.74 -13.48
CA ARG A 95 11.46 -6.71 -14.03
C ARG A 95 10.53 -7.27 -12.95
N ILE A 96 11.04 -7.53 -11.76
CA ILE A 96 10.28 -7.97 -10.59
C ILE A 96 9.26 -6.91 -10.18
N LEU A 97 9.69 -5.65 -10.07
CA LEU A 97 8.82 -4.53 -9.69
C LEU A 97 7.68 -4.34 -10.70
N ARG A 98 7.96 -4.45 -12.00
CA ARG A 98 6.93 -4.42 -13.05
C ARG A 98 5.98 -5.62 -13.00
N MET A 99 6.47 -6.82 -12.70
CA MET A 99 5.62 -8.01 -12.54
C MET A 99 4.72 -7.92 -11.30
N ALA A 100 5.21 -7.26 -10.26
CA ALA A 100 4.54 -7.09 -8.98
C ALA A 100 3.57 -5.90 -8.92
N ASP A 101 3.53 -5.06 -9.97
CA ASP A 101 2.81 -3.78 -10.01
C ASP A 101 3.21 -2.85 -8.84
N ALA A 102 4.52 -2.77 -8.59
CA ALA A 102 5.12 -2.05 -7.46
C ALA A 102 6.20 -1.08 -7.94
N GLU A 103 5.87 -0.18 -8.86
CA GLU A 103 6.82 0.74 -9.50
C GLU A 103 7.37 1.81 -8.54
N ASP A 104 6.65 2.08 -7.46
CA ASP A 104 7.03 2.99 -6.37
C ASP A 104 7.95 2.34 -5.32
N ALA A 105 8.22 1.04 -5.47
CA ALA A 105 8.98 0.26 -4.51
C ALA A 105 10.44 0.06 -4.96
N VAL A 106 11.35 -0.07 -3.99
CA VAL A 106 12.77 -0.34 -4.22
C VAL A 106 13.17 -1.59 -3.46
N ILE A 107 13.70 -2.60 -4.17
CA ILE A 107 14.26 -3.81 -3.55
C ILE A 107 15.67 -3.47 -3.07
N THR A 108 15.86 -3.41 -1.76
CA THR A 108 17.11 -2.98 -1.13
C THR A 108 17.99 -4.16 -0.72
N ASP A 109 17.38 -5.27 -0.33
CA ASP A 109 18.08 -6.46 0.12
C ASP A 109 17.30 -7.72 -0.24
N VAL A 110 18.02 -8.81 -0.55
CA VAL A 110 17.44 -10.12 -0.85
C VAL A 110 18.34 -11.19 -0.26
N VAL A 111 17.74 -12.08 0.52
CA VAL A 111 18.41 -13.18 1.21
C VAL A 111 17.98 -14.49 0.57
N PHE A 112 18.95 -15.34 0.25
CA PHE A 112 18.71 -16.64 -0.36
C PHE A 112 19.04 -17.76 0.63
N GLU A 113 18.49 -18.94 0.38
CA GLU A 113 18.66 -20.10 1.27
C GLU A 113 20.13 -20.57 1.35
N SER A 114 20.88 -20.45 0.26
CA SER A 114 22.30 -20.76 0.22
C SER A 114 23.09 -19.69 -0.54
N ASP A 115 24.03 -19.05 0.14
CA ASP A 115 24.93 -18.07 -0.47
C ASP A 115 26.18 -18.72 -1.11
N THR A 116 26.37 -20.02 -0.88
CA THR A 116 27.47 -20.79 -1.47
C THR A 116 26.94 -21.84 -2.43
N LEU A 117 27.55 -21.92 -3.61
CA LEU A 117 27.38 -23.07 -4.50
C LEU A 117 28.15 -24.25 -3.88
N GLY A 118 27.42 -25.23 -3.34
CA GLY A 118 28.00 -26.49 -2.85
C GLY A 118 28.82 -27.19 -3.96
N GLY A 119 29.92 -27.84 -3.57
CA GLY A 119 30.94 -28.37 -4.48
C GLY A 119 30.42 -29.29 -5.59
N SER A 120 31.23 -29.38 -6.66
CA SER A 120 31.11 -30.19 -7.89
C SER A 120 29.93 -31.17 -7.95
N GLY A 121 28.80 -30.70 -8.48
CA GLY A 121 27.56 -31.49 -8.57
C GLY A 121 26.33 -30.59 -8.71
N SER A 122 26.32 -29.77 -9.76
CA SER A 122 25.57 -28.52 -9.80
C SER A 122 24.07 -28.61 -10.16
N ALA A 123 23.45 -29.79 -10.11
CA ALA A 123 22.03 -29.96 -10.43
C ALA A 123 21.08 -29.89 -9.23
N SER A 124 21.59 -29.75 -7.99
CA SER A 124 20.78 -29.87 -6.76
C SER A 124 20.82 -28.66 -5.84
N ASN A 125 21.56 -27.59 -6.17
CA ASN A 125 21.67 -26.40 -5.33
C ASN A 125 20.51 -25.42 -5.58
N HIS A 126 19.26 -25.87 -5.43
CA HIS A 126 18.07 -25.01 -5.57
C HIS A 126 18.08 -23.86 -4.53
N GLY A 127 18.76 -24.04 -3.40
CA GLY A 127 18.86 -23.01 -2.35
C GLY A 127 19.55 -21.72 -2.83
N TYR A 128 20.37 -21.78 -3.88
CA TYR A 128 20.99 -20.61 -4.51
C TYR A 128 19.99 -19.76 -5.33
N PHE A 129 18.81 -20.31 -5.61
CA PHE A 129 17.72 -19.65 -6.36
C PHE A 129 16.44 -19.57 -5.51
N THR A 130 16.52 -19.94 -4.24
CA THR A 130 15.39 -19.92 -3.32
C THR A 130 15.54 -18.70 -2.41
N ILE A 131 14.69 -17.70 -2.58
CA ILE A 131 14.69 -16.51 -1.72
C ILE A 131 14.06 -16.87 -0.37
N THR A 132 14.73 -16.55 0.75
CA THR A 132 14.22 -16.75 2.12
C THR A 132 13.87 -15.44 2.80
N GLY A 133 14.43 -14.33 2.33
CA GLY A 133 14.14 -12.99 2.83
C GLY A 133 14.23 -11.93 1.74
N ILE A 134 13.48 -10.85 1.90
CA ILE A 134 13.50 -9.70 0.99
C ILE A 134 13.15 -8.44 1.76
N THR A 135 13.86 -7.35 1.47
CA THR A 135 13.54 -6.01 1.98
C THR A 135 13.13 -5.09 0.83
N VAL A 136 11.92 -4.56 0.94
CA VAL A 136 11.30 -3.67 -0.03
C VAL A 136 11.00 -2.34 0.65
N GLN A 137 11.49 -1.26 0.06
CA GLN A 137 11.29 0.10 0.56
C GLN A 137 10.25 0.83 -0.29
N TYR A 138 9.30 1.49 0.37
CA TYR A 138 8.25 2.33 -0.20
C TYR A 138 8.40 3.77 0.33
N GLU A 139 7.65 4.72 -0.24
CA GLU A 139 7.55 6.08 0.28
C GLU A 139 6.84 6.09 1.65
N GLY A 140 7.62 5.99 2.73
CA GLY A 140 7.13 6.03 4.12
C GLY A 140 6.94 4.67 4.80
N ALA A 141 7.46 3.58 4.22
CA ALA A 141 7.54 2.29 4.89
C ALA A 141 8.68 1.42 4.33
N THR A 142 9.32 0.65 5.18
CA THR A 142 10.21 -0.45 4.81
C THR A 142 9.57 -1.76 5.25
N VAL A 143 9.41 -2.69 4.31
CA VAL A 143 8.83 -4.00 4.55
C VAL A 143 9.91 -5.05 4.41
N THR A 144 10.15 -5.84 5.45
CA THR A 144 11.15 -6.90 5.46
C THR A 144 10.49 -8.25 5.74
N LEU A 145 10.77 -9.21 4.88
CA LEU A 145 10.56 -10.63 5.13
C LEU A 145 11.85 -11.23 5.69
N ALA A 146 11.81 -11.73 6.92
CA ALA A 146 12.89 -12.49 7.54
C ALA A 146 12.30 -13.60 8.41
N ASP A 147 12.92 -14.79 8.41
CA ASP A 147 12.46 -15.96 9.18
C ASP A 147 10.98 -16.33 8.95
N GLY A 148 10.47 -16.07 7.74
CA GLY A 148 9.07 -16.30 7.38
C GLY A 148 8.06 -15.28 7.94
N ILE A 149 8.55 -14.22 8.59
CA ILE A 149 7.73 -13.17 9.19
C ILE A 149 7.86 -11.87 8.39
N TRP A 150 6.71 -11.26 8.08
CA TRP A 150 6.66 -9.93 7.48
C TRP A 150 6.66 -8.87 8.57
N THR A 151 7.60 -7.93 8.46
CA THR A 151 7.74 -6.78 9.36
C THR A 151 7.62 -5.49 8.57
N VAL A 152 6.94 -4.49 9.14
CA VAL A 152 6.78 -3.17 8.53
C VAL A 152 7.34 -2.15 9.50
N VAL A 153 8.22 -1.29 9.00
CA VAL A 153 8.79 -0.14 9.73
C VAL A 153 8.40 1.11 8.96
N GLN A 154 7.57 1.97 9.57
CA GLN A 154 7.07 3.21 8.97
C GLN A 154 7.79 4.45 9.53
#